data_AF-A0A6P6L7P6-F1
#
_entry.id   AF-A0A6P6L7P6-F1
#
_cell.length_a   1.000
_cell.length_b   1.000
_cell.length_c   1.000
_cell.angle_alpha   90.00
_cell.angle_beta   90.00
_cell.angle_gamma   90.00
#
_symmetry.space_group_name_H-M   'P 1'
#
loop_
_entity.id
_entity.type
_entity.pdbx_description
1 polymer ?
#
loop_
_entity_poly.entity_id
_entity_poly.type
_entity_poly.pdbx_seq_one_letter_code
_entity_poly.pdbx_strand_id
1 'polypeptide(L)'
;MHSNRNLLHMLTDHKSGRQICIENALSLKILQMEELNNYRSGQLSISELADLLISRRVVFKVPNDPVAGLWDVSLKKRVPVFKGHQQNLVDRLTALRLLEAQACTGGICDPASGERVLIKEAQHRGLFDESFARQLQQCEQAYYGIIHPQNGKTLTVAQAMQENLFPKDVGVKCLEFQLATGGLINQESQKRFSLDDAIQNCLIDKPTAAHLQHGNSHSKCITCPKTKRKMSFKEALE
;
A
#
# COMPACT_ATOMS: atom_id res chain seq x y z
N MET A 1 4.15 44.64 8.30
CA MET A 1 3.86 43.28 8.78
C MET A 1 4.43 42.31 7.76
N HIS A 2 5.61 41.74 8.04
CA HIS A 2 6.32 40.89 7.08
C HIS A 2 5.67 39.50 7.06
N SER A 3 5.09 39.15 5.93
CA SER A 3 4.59 37.82 5.61
C SER A 3 5.77 36.84 5.67
N ASN A 4 5.81 36.00 6.71
CA ASN A 4 6.81 34.96 6.87
C ASN A 4 6.57 33.89 5.80
N ARG A 5 7.15 34.07 4.61
CA ARG A 5 7.21 33.02 3.59
C ARG A 5 8.03 31.89 4.20
N ASN A 6 7.38 30.79 4.57
CA ASN A 6 8.08 29.56 4.94
C ASN A 6 8.96 29.14 3.75
N LEU A 7 10.24 29.48 3.82
CA LEU A 7 11.27 28.99 2.90
C LEU A 7 11.38 27.49 3.16
N LEU A 8 10.81 26.68 2.26
CA LEU A 8 11.01 25.23 2.25
C LEU A 8 12.41 24.94 1.74
N HIS A 9 13.20 24.20 2.52
CA HIS A 9 14.55 23.84 2.11
C HIS A 9 14.49 22.58 1.24
N MET A 10 14.94 22.70 -0.01
CA MET A 10 14.88 21.62 -0.99
C MET A 10 16.28 21.07 -1.29
N LEU A 11 16.47 19.77 -1.11
CA LEU A 11 17.65 19.02 -1.55
C LEU A 11 17.33 18.32 -2.85
N THR A 12 18.17 18.49 -3.87
CA THR A 12 17.99 17.80 -5.15
C THR A 12 18.99 16.66 -5.24
N ASP A 13 18.48 15.43 -5.37
CA ASP A 13 19.30 14.28 -5.72
C ASP A 13 19.70 14.40 -7.19
N HIS A 14 20.98 14.69 -7.43
CA HIS A 14 21.54 14.88 -8.78
C HIS A 14 21.51 13.59 -9.63
N LYS A 15 21.40 12.40 -9.03
CA LYS A 15 21.31 11.14 -9.77
C LYS A 15 19.90 10.85 -10.26
N SER A 16 18.88 11.16 -9.45
CA SER A 16 17.48 10.86 -9.77
C SER A 16 16.65 12.08 -10.20
N GLY A 17 17.18 13.29 -10.05
CA GLY A 17 16.46 14.55 -10.25
C GLY A 17 15.39 14.84 -9.18
N ARG A 18 15.25 13.98 -8.17
CA ARG A 18 14.21 14.11 -7.15
C ARG A 18 14.55 15.23 -6.17
N GLN A 19 13.53 16.01 -5.82
CA GLN A 19 13.64 17.05 -4.82
C GLN A 19 13.09 16.56 -3.46
N ILE A 20 13.76 16.94 -2.38
CA ILE A 20 13.47 16.52 -1.01
C ILE A 20 13.30 17.77 -0.16
N CYS A 21 12.09 17.96 0.37
CA CYS A 21 11.81 19.01 1.36
C CYS A 21 12.31 18.56 2.74
N ILE A 22 13.22 19.32 3.35
CA ILE A 22 13.80 19.01 4.66
C ILE A 22 12.71 19.04 5.75
N GLU A 23 11.80 20.02 5.70
CA GLU A 23 10.70 20.13 6.66
C GLU A 23 9.78 18.92 6.61
N ASN A 24 9.46 18.43 5.40
CA ASN A 24 8.69 17.20 5.23
C ASN A 24 9.47 15.96 5.70
N ALA A 25 10.79 15.93 5.51
CA ALA A 25 11.61 14.83 6.01
C ALA A 25 11.64 14.79 7.55
N LEU A 26 11.65 15.95 8.22
CA LEU A 26 11.55 16.04 9.67
C LEU A 26 10.16 15.64 10.19
N SER A 27 9.08 16.12 9.56
CA SER A 27 7.70 15.80 9.99
C SER A 27 7.40 14.30 9.86
N LEU A 28 7.94 13.66 8.82
CA LEU A 28 7.84 12.23 8.59
C LEU A 28 8.91 11.42 9.37
N LYS A 29 9.74 12.07 10.21
CA LYS A 29 10.83 11.44 10.99
C LYS A 29 11.84 10.68 10.14
N ILE A 30 11.97 11.02 8.85
CA ILE A 30 12.98 10.51 7.92
C ILE A 30 14.35 11.10 8.28
N LEU A 31 14.35 12.38 8.66
CA LEU A 31 15.49 13.10 9.20
C LEU A 31 15.22 13.39 10.68
N GLN A 32 16.22 13.22 11.54
CA GLN A 32 16.16 13.67 12.92
C GLN A 32 16.67 15.10 13.03
N MET A 33 16.15 15.85 14.00
CA MET A 33 16.56 17.24 14.20
C MET A 33 18.06 17.36 14.51
N GLU A 34 18.61 16.37 15.21
CA GLU A 34 20.05 16.27 15.51
C GLU A 34 20.91 16.16 14.25
N GLU A 35 20.46 15.43 13.23
CA GLU A 35 21.19 15.25 11.97
C GLU A 35 21.17 16.52 11.13
N LEU A 36 20.05 17.24 11.13
CA LEU A 36 19.98 18.56 10.53
C LEU A 36 20.91 19.55 11.25
N ASN A 37 21.00 19.46 12.59
CA ASN A 37 21.92 20.29 13.37
C ASN A 37 23.38 19.95 13.07
N ASN A 38 23.72 18.68 12.91
CA ASN A 38 25.06 18.23 12.52
C ASN A 38 25.44 18.71 11.12
N TYR A 39 24.49 18.75 10.19
CA TYR A 39 24.71 19.38 8.89
C TYR A 39 24.95 20.89 9.02
N ARG A 40 24.11 21.59 9.80
CA ARG A 40 24.23 23.04 10.02
C ARG A 40 25.52 23.44 10.74
N SER A 41 26.04 22.57 11.61
CA SER A 41 27.30 22.77 12.31
C SER A 41 28.53 22.37 11.48
N GLY A 42 28.34 21.82 10.28
CA GLY A 42 29.42 21.38 9.38
C GLY A 42 30.03 20.02 9.74
N GLN A 43 29.49 19.31 10.73
CA GLN A 43 29.91 17.95 11.09
C GLN A 43 29.44 16.90 10.09
N LEU A 44 28.40 17.21 9.33
CA LEU A 44 27.84 16.34 8.29
C LEU A 44 27.79 17.11 6.98
N SER A 45 28.31 16.54 5.90
CA SER A 45 28.29 17.18 4.57
C SER A 45 26.91 17.10 3.93
N ILE A 46 26.67 17.96 2.94
CA ILE A 46 25.41 17.93 2.17
C ILE A 46 25.17 16.59 1.47
N SER A 47 26.25 15.93 1.02
CA SER A 47 26.20 14.61 0.39
C SER A 47 25.82 13.53 1.39
N GLU A 48 26.40 13.55 2.59
CA GLU A 48 26.05 12.61 3.66
C GLU A 48 24.61 12.82 4.14
N LEU A 49 24.15 14.07 4.21
CA LEU A 49 22.76 14.38 4.57
C LEU A 49 21.81 13.86 3.49
N ALA A 50 22.16 14.07 2.22
CA ALA A 50 21.41 13.54 1.10
C ALA A 50 21.40 12.01 1.11
N ASP A 51 22.52 11.35 1.40
CA ASP A 51 22.60 9.89 1.49
C ASP A 51 21.78 9.33 2.66
N LEU A 52 21.77 9.98 3.83
CA LEU A 52 20.88 9.64 4.95
C LEU A 52 19.41 9.76 4.55
N LEU A 53 19.04 10.86 3.89
CA LEU A 53 17.67 11.09 3.42
C LEU A 53 17.27 10.08 2.35
N ILE A 54 18.14 9.83 1.37
CA ILE A 54 17.90 8.89 0.28
C ILE A 54 17.75 7.49 0.86
N SER A 55 18.72 7.03 1.68
CA SER A 55 18.74 5.71 2.31
C SER A 55 17.54 5.45 3.23
N ARG A 56 17.00 6.48 3.90
CA ARG A 56 15.84 6.33 4.79
C ARG A 56 14.49 6.56 4.11
N ARG A 57 14.44 7.37 3.04
CA ARG A 57 13.24 7.45 2.16
C ARG A 57 12.97 6.17 1.39
N VAL A 58 13.96 5.28 1.31
CA VAL A 58 13.88 4.01 0.61
C VAL A 58 12.77 3.09 1.14
N VAL A 59 12.54 3.07 2.46
CA VAL A 59 11.55 2.20 3.11
C VAL A 59 10.70 3.03 4.06
N PHE A 60 10.05 4.09 3.58
CA PHE A 60 9.07 4.77 4.42
C PHE A 60 7.79 3.94 4.47
N LYS A 61 7.48 3.40 5.65
CA LYS A 61 6.18 2.78 5.94
C LYS A 61 5.16 3.90 6.11
N VAL A 62 4.32 4.10 5.11
CA VAL A 62 3.13 4.94 5.25
C VAL A 62 2.16 4.16 6.15
N PRO A 63 1.69 4.73 7.27
CA PRO A 63 0.68 4.08 8.09
C PRO A 63 -0.55 3.76 7.25
N ASN A 64 -1.16 2.59 7.45
CA ASN A 64 -2.41 2.21 6.78
C ASN A 64 -2.31 2.07 5.25
N ASP A 65 -1.09 1.85 4.73
CA ASP A 65 -0.84 1.57 3.32
C ASP A 65 -0.39 0.12 3.11
N PRO A 66 -0.77 -0.50 1.97
CA PRO A 66 -0.23 -1.80 1.57
C PRO A 66 1.26 -1.69 1.21
N VAL A 67 1.91 -2.84 1.07
CA VAL A 67 3.27 -2.92 0.51
C VAL A 67 3.25 -2.39 -0.94
N ALA A 68 3.80 -1.19 -1.17
CA ALA A 68 3.78 -0.53 -2.47
C ALA A 68 4.76 -1.13 -3.50
N GLY A 69 5.80 -1.82 -3.05
CA GLY A 69 6.85 -2.37 -3.90
C GLY A 69 7.88 -3.16 -3.10
N LEU A 70 8.94 -3.58 -3.77
CA LEU A 70 10.01 -4.36 -3.17
C LEU A 70 11.31 -3.57 -3.17
N TRP A 71 12.13 -3.77 -2.13
CA TRP A 71 13.48 -3.23 -2.09
C TRP A 71 14.47 -4.28 -2.59
N ASP A 72 15.06 -4.04 -3.76
CA ASP A 72 16.17 -4.83 -4.26
C ASP A 72 17.46 -4.39 -3.56
N VAL A 73 17.96 -5.24 -2.65
CA VAL A 73 19.16 -4.96 -1.85
C VAL A 73 20.41 -4.88 -2.72
N SER A 74 20.49 -5.70 -3.78
CA SER A 74 21.64 -5.75 -4.68
C SER A 74 21.73 -4.49 -5.54
N LEU A 75 20.60 -4.07 -6.09
CA LEU A 75 20.51 -2.88 -6.94
C LEU A 75 20.29 -1.58 -6.16
N LYS A 76 20.12 -1.68 -4.84
CA LYS A 76 19.78 -0.56 -3.94
C LYS A 76 18.68 0.33 -4.54
N LYS A 77 17.60 -0.30 -5.01
CA LYS A 77 16.48 0.41 -5.62
C LYS A 77 15.14 -0.22 -5.29
N ARG A 78 14.10 0.62 -5.25
CA ARG A 78 12.71 0.18 -5.20
C ARG A 78 12.32 -0.36 -6.57
N VAL A 79 11.67 -1.51 -6.59
CA VAL A 79 11.14 -2.12 -7.81
C VAL A 79 9.65 -2.41 -7.65
N PRO A 80 8.85 -2.32 -8.74
CA PRO A 80 7.48 -2.81 -8.73
C PRO A 80 7.42 -4.28 -8.30
N VAL A 81 6.32 -4.67 -7.65
CA VAL A 81 6.15 -6.04 -7.14
C VAL A 81 6.32 -7.08 -8.24
N PHE A 82 5.70 -6.87 -9.40
CA PHE A 82 5.82 -7.78 -10.53
C PHE A 82 7.25 -7.90 -11.07
N LYS A 83 7.98 -6.77 -11.13
CA LYS A 83 9.40 -6.80 -11.52
C LYS A 83 10.24 -7.61 -10.53
N GLY A 84 9.98 -7.46 -9.24
CA GLY A 84 10.64 -8.29 -8.23
C GLY A 84 10.29 -9.77 -8.36
N HIS A 85 9.06 -10.11 -8.78
CA HIS A 85 8.70 -11.48 -9.14
C HIS A 85 9.50 -11.99 -10.34
N GLN A 86 9.57 -11.22 -11.43
CA GLN A 86 10.35 -11.59 -12.63
C GLN A 86 11.85 -11.78 -12.32
N GLN A 87 12.35 -11.08 -11.31
CA GLN A 87 13.73 -11.17 -10.82
C GLN A 87 13.91 -12.21 -9.69
N ASN A 88 12.90 -13.03 -9.40
CA ASN A 88 12.90 -14.05 -8.36
C ASN A 88 13.17 -13.53 -6.92
N LEU A 89 12.89 -12.25 -6.65
CA LEU A 89 12.96 -11.68 -5.30
C LEU A 89 11.81 -12.20 -4.42
N VAL A 90 10.66 -12.47 -5.04
CA VAL A 90 9.46 -13.06 -4.43
C VAL A 90 8.88 -14.13 -5.35
N ASP A 91 8.19 -15.11 -4.76
CA ASP A 91 7.43 -16.08 -5.53
C ASP A 91 6.14 -15.45 -6.11
N ARG A 92 5.55 -16.13 -7.11
CA ARG A 92 4.36 -15.65 -7.82
C ARG A 92 3.16 -15.43 -6.90
N LEU A 93 2.95 -16.33 -5.93
CA LEU A 93 1.81 -16.23 -5.02
C LEU A 93 1.98 -14.99 -4.14
N THR A 94 3.16 -14.80 -3.53
CA THR A 94 3.47 -13.60 -2.75
C THR A 94 3.24 -12.33 -3.57
N ALA A 95 3.79 -12.26 -4.79
CA ALA A 95 3.61 -11.10 -5.67
C ALA A 95 2.14 -10.80 -5.96
N LEU A 96 1.34 -11.84 -6.24
CA LEU A 96 -0.08 -11.68 -6.48
C LEU A 96 -0.81 -11.15 -5.25
N ARG A 97 -0.55 -11.70 -4.05
CA ARG A 97 -1.21 -11.22 -2.82
C ARG A 97 -0.86 -9.77 -2.49
N LEU A 98 0.38 -9.35 -2.73
CA LEU A 98 0.76 -7.95 -2.55
C LEU A 98 0.02 -7.02 -3.53
N LEU A 99 -0.11 -7.42 -4.81
CA LEU A 99 -0.85 -6.63 -5.80
C LEU A 99 -2.36 -6.63 -5.57
N GLU A 100 -2.95 -7.74 -5.13
CA GLU A 100 -4.35 -7.81 -4.72
C GLU A 100 -4.62 -6.85 -3.56
N ALA A 101 -3.74 -6.81 -2.55
CA ALA A 101 -3.85 -5.89 -1.43
C ALA A 101 -3.80 -4.42 -1.89
N GLN A 102 -2.94 -4.09 -2.86
CA GLN A 102 -2.92 -2.76 -3.47
C GLN A 102 -4.26 -2.43 -4.16
N ALA A 103 -4.75 -3.32 -5.01
CA ALA A 103 -6.02 -3.15 -5.72
C ALA A 103 -7.21 -2.94 -4.76
N CYS A 104 -7.25 -3.68 -3.65
CA CYS A 104 -8.33 -3.58 -2.64
C CYS A 104 -8.30 -2.31 -1.80
N THR A 105 -7.21 -1.52 -1.87
CA THR A 105 -6.91 -0.43 -0.92
C THR A 105 -6.56 0.89 -1.60
N GLY A 106 -6.93 1.05 -2.88
CA GLY A 106 -6.78 2.33 -3.58
C GLY A 106 -6.07 2.26 -4.92
N GLY A 107 -5.82 1.06 -5.45
CA GLY A 107 -5.19 0.87 -6.75
C GLY A 107 -3.73 0.48 -6.66
N ILE A 108 -3.16 0.19 -7.82
CA ILE A 108 -1.83 -0.39 -7.97
C ILE A 108 -0.80 0.71 -7.77
N CYS A 109 0.14 0.48 -6.86
CA CYS A 109 1.19 1.43 -6.57
C CYS A 109 2.25 1.40 -7.67
N ASP A 110 2.58 2.56 -8.23
CA ASP A 110 3.73 2.78 -9.08
C ASP A 110 4.89 3.35 -8.24
N PRO A 111 5.95 2.56 -7.92
CA PRO A 111 7.05 3.05 -7.10
C PRO A 111 7.89 4.15 -7.78
N ALA A 112 7.77 4.33 -9.10
CA ALA A 112 8.54 5.34 -9.83
C ALA A 112 7.93 6.74 -9.63
N SER A 113 6.61 6.86 -9.84
CA SER A 113 5.86 8.11 -9.67
C SER A 113 5.33 8.34 -8.25
N GLY A 114 5.13 7.26 -7.48
CA GLY A 114 4.44 7.29 -6.18
C GLY A 114 2.92 7.34 -6.30
N GLU A 115 2.37 7.27 -7.51
CA GLU A 115 0.94 7.26 -7.76
C GLU A 115 0.33 5.89 -7.50
N ARG A 116 -0.99 5.89 -7.27
CA ARG A 116 -1.82 4.69 -7.34
C ARG A 116 -2.69 4.80 -8.58
N VAL A 117 -2.71 3.76 -9.38
CA VAL A 117 -3.40 3.76 -10.67
C VAL A 117 -4.34 2.56 -10.79
N LEU A 118 -5.35 2.71 -11.65
CA LEU A 118 -6.28 1.65 -12.00
C LEU A 118 -5.55 0.48 -12.67
N ILE A 119 -6.13 -0.71 -12.60
CA ILE A 119 -5.54 -1.93 -13.18
C ILE A 119 -5.19 -1.76 -14.66
N LYS A 120 -6.09 -1.15 -15.43
CA LYS A 120 -5.89 -0.91 -16.88
C LYS A 120 -4.65 -0.03 -17.14
N GLU A 121 -4.49 1.02 -16.35
CA GLU A 121 -3.35 1.94 -16.49
C GLU A 121 -2.06 1.28 -15.97
N ALA A 122 -2.13 0.55 -14.86
CA ALA A 122 -1.00 -0.22 -14.34
C ALA A 122 -0.46 -1.22 -15.38
N GLN A 123 -1.36 -1.87 -16.12
CA GLN A 123 -1.01 -2.79 -17.19
C GLN A 123 -0.32 -2.06 -18.35
N HIS A 124 -0.85 -0.92 -18.79
CA HIS A 124 -0.21 -0.10 -19.83
C HIS A 124 1.20 0.37 -19.42
N ARG A 125 1.40 0.67 -18.13
CA ARG A 125 2.70 1.03 -17.55
C ARG A 125 3.64 -0.18 -17.33
N GLY A 126 3.18 -1.41 -17.61
CA GLY A 126 3.95 -2.63 -17.41
C GLY A 126 4.20 -2.97 -15.94
N LEU A 127 3.35 -2.51 -15.02
CA LEU A 127 3.43 -2.86 -13.60
C LEU A 127 3.03 -4.31 -13.32
N PHE A 128 2.35 -4.95 -14.27
CA PHE A 128 2.11 -6.39 -14.37
C PHE A 128 1.60 -6.78 -15.76
N ASP A 129 1.52 -8.08 -16.05
CA ASP A 129 1.01 -8.62 -17.31
C ASP A 129 -0.50 -8.95 -17.27
N GLU A 130 -1.04 -9.37 -18.41
CA GLU A 130 -2.43 -9.78 -18.58
C GLU A 130 -2.83 -10.96 -17.66
N SER A 131 -1.87 -11.82 -17.27
CA SER A 131 -2.16 -12.95 -16.38
C SER A 131 -2.49 -12.47 -14.97
N PHE A 132 -1.77 -11.46 -14.48
CA PHE A 132 -2.04 -10.79 -13.21
C PHE A 132 -3.27 -9.89 -13.32
N ALA A 133 -3.42 -9.12 -14.40
CA ALA A 133 -4.56 -8.21 -14.60
C ALA A 133 -5.91 -8.93 -14.39
N ARG A 134 -6.08 -10.11 -15.01
CA ARG A 134 -7.29 -10.94 -14.85
C ARG A 134 -7.57 -11.38 -13.41
N GLN A 135 -6.53 -11.60 -12.61
CA GLN A 135 -6.69 -11.99 -11.20
C GLN A 135 -7.02 -10.78 -10.31
N LEU A 136 -6.62 -9.57 -10.71
CA LEU A 136 -6.77 -8.36 -9.91
C LEU A 136 -8.11 -7.65 -10.13
N GLN A 137 -8.81 -7.88 -11.25
CA GLN A 137 -10.06 -7.17 -11.60
C GLN A 137 -11.12 -7.21 -10.48
N GLN A 138 -11.31 -8.38 -9.84
CA GLN A 138 -12.26 -8.51 -8.73
C GLN A 138 -11.82 -7.72 -7.49
N CYS A 139 -10.52 -7.63 -7.24
CA CYS A 139 -9.97 -6.87 -6.12
C CYS A 139 -10.15 -5.36 -6.29
N GLU A 140 -10.11 -4.83 -7.52
CA GLU A 140 -10.40 -3.41 -7.79
C GLU A 140 -11.88 -3.08 -7.51
N GLN A 141 -12.80 -3.98 -7.83
CA GLN A 141 -14.23 -3.83 -7.47
C GLN A 141 -14.44 -3.80 -5.94
N ALA A 142 -13.60 -4.48 -5.17
CA ALA A 142 -13.67 -4.43 -3.72
C ALA A 142 -13.36 -3.03 -3.14
N TYR A 143 -12.68 -2.17 -3.89
CA TYR A 143 -12.39 -0.79 -3.50
C TYR A 143 -13.42 0.21 -4.03
N TYR A 144 -13.81 0.08 -5.31
CA TYR A 144 -14.76 1.00 -5.96
C TYR A 144 -16.24 0.63 -5.74
N GLY A 145 -16.50 -0.57 -5.22
CA GLY A 145 -17.83 -1.12 -5.03
C GLY A 145 -18.27 -2.04 -6.18
N ILE A 146 -19.22 -2.92 -5.87
CA ILE A 146 -19.71 -3.96 -6.77
C ILE A 146 -21.09 -3.57 -7.26
N ILE A 147 -21.25 -3.37 -8.57
CA ILE A 147 -22.51 -2.92 -9.15
C ILE A 147 -23.47 -4.12 -9.24
N HIS A 148 -24.62 -4.00 -8.59
CA HIS A 148 -25.68 -4.99 -8.67
C HIS A 148 -26.28 -5.01 -10.09
N PRO A 149 -26.33 -6.18 -10.77
CA PRO A 149 -26.66 -6.24 -12.20
C PRO A 149 -28.11 -5.85 -12.53
N GLN A 150 -29.06 -6.07 -11.62
CA GLN A 150 -30.49 -5.79 -11.89
C GLN A 150 -30.93 -4.35 -11.57
N ASN A 151 -30.39 -3.73 -10.52
CA ASN A 151 -30.87 -2.43 -10.02
C ASN A 151 -29.80 -1.32 -10.09
N GLY A 152 -28.57 -1.64 -10.52
CA GLY A 152 -27.49 -0.67 -10.66
C GLY A 152 -26.93 -0.13 -9.34
N LYS A 153 -27.39 -0.64 -8.19
CA LYS A 153 -26.90 -0.20 -6.88
C LYS A 153 -25.46 -0.65 -6.66
N THR A 154 -24.61 0.25 -6.16
CA THR A 154 -23.26 -0.11 -5.73
C THR A 154 -23.29 -0.73 -4.34
N LEU A 155 -22.85 -1.99 -4.25
CA LEU A 155 -22.81 -2.76 -3.01
C LEU A 155 -21.41 -2.73 -2.39
N THR A 156 -21.36 -2.87 -1.06
CA THR A 156 -20.12 -3.21 -0.34
C THR A 156 -19.73 -4.66 -0.65
N VAL A 157 -18.48 -5.04 -0.37
CA VAL A 157 -18.01 -6.43 -0.50
C VAL A 157 -18.88 -7.40 0.29
N ALA A 158 -19.24 -7.05 1.54
CA ALA A 158 -20.07 -7.91 2.39
C ALA A 158 -21.49 -8.08 1.84
N GLN A 159 -22.11 -7.00 1.38
CA GLN A 159 -23.45 -7.05 0.76
C GLN A 159 -23.43 -7.91 -0.51
N ALA A 160 -22.44 -7.71 -1.38
CA ALA A 160 -22.29 -8.51 -2.60
C ALA A 160 -22.03 -10.00 -2.31
N MET A 161 -21.29 -10.33 -1.23
CA MET A 161 -21.11 -11.72 -0.80
C MET A 161 -22.42 -12.37 -0.30
N GLN A 162 -23.27 -11.62 0.40
CA GLN A 162 -24.57 -12.11 0.87
C GLN A 162 -25.52 -12.41 -0.29
N GLU A 163 -25.47 -11.58 -1.33
CA GLU A 163 -26.27 -11.73 -2.54
C GLU A 163 -25.64 -12.70 -3.56
N ASN A 164 -24.50 -13.33 -3.22
CA ASN A 164 -23.73 -14.22 -4.10
C ASN A 164 -23.28 -13.56 -5.43
N LEU A 165 -23.16 -12.23 -5.44
CA LEU A 165 -22.62 -11.44 -6.55
C LEU A 165 -21.09 -11.32 -6.50
N PHE A 166 -20.48 -11.70 -5.39
CA PHE A 166 -19.03 -11.70 -5.21
C PHE A 166 -18.54 -12.97 -4.51
N PRO A 167 -17.47 -13.63 -4.99
CA PRO A 167 -16.95 -14.85 -4.38
C PRO A 167 -16.54 -14.61 -2.92
N LYS A 168 -17.00 -15.48 -2.01
CA LYS A 168 -16.79 -15.32 -0.56
C LYS A 168 -15.32 -15.36 -0.17
N ASP A 169 -14.53 -16.23 -0.79
CA ASP A 169 -13.09 -16.38 -0.54
C ASP A 169 -12.31 -15.13 -0.97
N VAL A 170 -12.65 -14.56 -2.13
CA VAL A 170 -12.07 -13.30 -2.61
C VAL A 170 -12.50 -12.15 -1.70
N GLY A 171 -13.79 -12.07 -1.36
CA GLY A 171 -14.36 -11.01 -0.54
C GLY A 171 -13.77 -10.94 0.87
N VAL A 172 -13.71 -12.06 1.59
CA VAL A 172 -13.09 -12.13 2.91
C VAL A 172 -11.64 -11.68 2.86
N LYS A 173 -10.87 -12.18 1.89
CA LYS A 173 -9.46 -11.78 1.70
C LYS A 173 -9.31 -10.27 1.41
N CYS A 174 -10.19 -9.67 0.60
CA CYS A 174 -10.17 -8.24 0.35
C CYS A 174 -10.42 -7.44 1.65
N LEU A 175 -11.38 -7.87 2.46
CA LEU A 175 -11.68 -7.26 3.75
C LEU A 175 -10.51 -7.41 4.75
N GLU A 176 -9.81 -8.54 4.75
CA GLU A 176 -8.58 -8.73 5.54
C GLU A 176 -7.48 -7.73 5.13
N PHE A 177 -7.27 -7.51 3.83
CA PHE A 177 -6.31 -6.51 3.36
C PHE A 177 -6.69 -5.08 3.77
N GLN A 178 -7.98 -4.73 3.71
CA GLN A 178 -8.46 -3.43 4.16
C GLN A 178 -8.27 -3.23 5.67
N LEU A 179 -8.62 -4.22 6.49
CA LEU A 179 -8.40 -4.18 7.94
C LEU A 179 -6.91 -4.07 8.29
N ALA A 180 -6.06 -4.86 7.65
CA ALA A 180 -4.61 -4.81 7.87
C ALA A 180 -4.00 -3.44 7.48
N THR A 181 -4.66 -2.72 6.58
CA THR A 181 -4.30 -1.35 6.17
C THR A 181 -5.17 -0.29 6.84
N GLY A 182 -5.70 -0.54 8.03
CA GLY A 182 -6.27 0.51 8.89
C GLY A 182 -7.79 0.61 8.92
N GLY A 183 -8.52 -0.29 8.27
CA GLY A 183 -9.98 -0.38 8.40
C GLY A 183 -10.70 -0.68 7.10
N LEU A 184 -11.96 -1.07 7.22
CA LEU A 184 -12.83 -1.37 6.08
C LEU A 184 -13.12 -0.09 5.28
N ILE A 185 -13.11 -0.21 3.95
CA ILE A 185 -13.29 0.94 3.07
C ILE A 185 -14.75 1.03 2.68
N ASN A 186 -15.34 2.22 2.86
CA ASN A 186 -16.65 2.54 2.30
C ASN A 186 -16.47 3.05 0.87
N GLN A 187 -17.06 2.38 -0.11
CA GLN A 187 -16.88 2.70 -1.53
C GLN A 187 -17.39 4.08 -1.95
N GLU A 188 -18.35 4.67 -1.24
CA GLU A 188 -18.92 5.98 -1.58
C GLU A 188 -18.05 7.13 -1.05
N SER A 189 -17.68 7.06 0.23
CA SER A 189 -16.91 8.09 0.91
C SER A 189 -15.40 7.91 0.79
N GLN A 190 -14.94 6.72 0.39
CA GLN A 190 -13.54 6.29 0.36
C GLN A 190 -12.82 6.44 1.72
N LYS A 191 -13.59 6.52 2.81
CA LYS A 191 -13.08 6.56 4.17
C LYS A 191 -12.94 5.16 4.74
N ARG A 192 -11.98 5.02 5.67
CA ARG A 192 -11.77 3.81 6.45
C ARG A 192 -12.62 3.84 7.72
N PHE A 193 -13.23 2.71 8.03
CA PHE A 193 -14.05 2.50 9.22
C PHE A 193 -13.40 1.41 10.07
N SER A 194 -13.44 1.58 11.40
CA SER A 194 -13.14 0.49 12.32
C SER A 194 -14.14 -0.65 12.11
N LEU A 195 -13.82 -1.85 12.60
CA LEU A 195 -14.74 -2.98 12.46
C LEU A 195 -16.08 -2.70 13.15
N ASP A 196 -16.05 -2.05 14.32
CA ASP A 196 -17.25 -1.68 15.08
C ASP A 196 -18.09 -0.62 14.33
N ASP A 197 -17.44 0.43 13.81
CA ASP A 197 -18.14 1.46 13.04
C ASP A 197 -18.71 0.87 11.74
N ALA A 198 -18.00 -0.07 11.11
CA ALA A 198 -18.45 -0.73 9.90
C ALA A 198 -19.71 -1.59 10.14
N ILE A 199 -19.82 -2.25 11.30
CA ILE A 199 -21.05 -2.96 11.72
C ILE A 199 -22.18 -1.96 11.94
N GLN A 200 -21.92 -0.85 12.64
CA GLN A 200 -22.94 0.17 12.93
C GLN A 200 -23.48 0.85 11.67
N ASN A 201 -22.62 1.04 10.66
CA ASN A 201 -22.96 1.66 9.37
C ASN A 201 -23.39 0.62 8.30
N CYS A 202 -23.65 -0.63 8.68
CA CYS A 202 -24.09 -1.70 7.78
C CYS A 202 -23.16 -1.95 6.57
N LEU A 203 -21.86 -1.68 6.72
CA LEU A 203 -20.85 -1.97 5.69
C LEU A 203 -20.51 -3.46 5.64
N ILE A 204 -20.62 -4.13 6.79
CA ILE A 204 -20.34 -5.55 7.00
C ILE A 204 -21.37 -6.13 7.98
N ASP A 205 -21.75 -7.39 7.79
CA ASP A 205 -22.59 -8.12 8.75
C ASP A 205 -21.80 -8.67 9.93
N LYS A 206 -22.51 -8.88 11.05
CA LYS A 206 -21.92 -9.39 12.30
C LYS A 206 -21.21 -10.74 12.13
N PRO A 207 -21.77 -11.75 11.42
CA PRO A 207 -21.06 -13.00 11.15
C PRO A 207 -19.72 -12.81 10.43
N THR A 208 -19.69 -12.03 9.34
CA THR A 208 -18.45 -11.77 8.59
C THR A 208 -17.47 -10.97 9.43
N ALA A 209 -17.92 -9.98 10.19
CA ALA A 209 -17.06 -9.20 11.09
C ALA A 209 -16.43 -10.06 12.19
N ALA A 210 -17.20 -10.95 12.83
CA ALA A 210 -16.69 -11.89 13.82
C ALA A 210 -15.61 -12.81 13.23
N HIS A 211 -15.82 -13.29 11.99
CA HIS A 211 -14.81 -14.09 11.28
C HIS A 211 -13.50 -13.33 11.10
N LEU A 212 -13.55 -12.06 10.69
CA LEU A 212 -12.37 -11.21 10.48
C LEU A 212 -11.64 -10.84 11.78
N GLN A 213 -12.33 -10.80 12.92
CA GLN A 213 -11.75 -10.44 14.22
C GLN A 213 -10.83 -11.54 14.78
N HIS A 214 -11.10 -12.81 14.45
CA HIS A 214 -10.32 -13.93 14.95
C HIS A 214 -9.00 -14.10 14.15
N GLY A 215 -7.96 -13.38 14.58
CA GLY A 215 -6.68 -13.28 13.88
C GLY A 215 -5.86 -14.56 13.69
N ASN A 216 -6.20 -15.66 14.39
CA ASN A 216 -5.61 -16.98 14.13
C ASN A 216 -6.09 -17.63 12.82
N SER A 217 -7.11 -17.07 12.15
CA SER A 217 -7.64 -17.60 10.90
C SER A 217 -7.06 -16.96 9.63
N HIS A 218 -6.28 -15.88 9.76
CA HIS A 218 -5.74 -15.18 8.60
C HIS A 218 -4.84 -16.09 7.76
N SER A 219 -5.10 -16.13 6.46
CA SER A 219 -4.36 -16.99 5.54
C SER A 219 -2.89 -16.57 5.47
N LYS A 220 -1.98 -17.50 5.79
CA LYS A 220 -0.53 -17.32 5.66
C LYS A 220 -0.09 -17.44 4.20
N CYS A 221 -0.42 -16.41 3.42
CA CYS A 221 -0.31 -16.37 1.96
C CYS A 221 0.91 -15.60 1.44
N ILE A 222 1.72 -15.02 2.34
CA ILE A 222 2.97 -14.32 2.00
C ILE A 222 4.16 -15.19 2.41
N THR A 223 5.12 -15.38 1.50
CA THR A 223 6.41 -16.01 1.82
C THR A 223 7.46 -14.92 2.02
N CYS A 224 8.08 -14.89 3.21
CA CYS A 224 9.17 -13.94 3.47
C CYS A 224 10.36 -14.22 2.54
N PRO A 225 10.83 -13.23 1.75
CA PRO A 225 11.98 -13.40 0.86
C PRO A 225 13.25 -13.85 1.58
N LYS A 226 13.44 -13.35 2.82
CA LYS A 226 14.64 -13.57 3.64
C LYS A 226 14.61 -14.91 4.38
N THR A 227 13.52 -15.22 5.08
CA THR A 227 13.46 -16.38 5.98
C THR A 227 12.75 -17.59 5.37
N LYS A 228 12.08 -17.41 4.22
CA LYS A 228 11.21 -18.40 3.56
C LYS A 228 10.02 -18.87 4.40
N ARG A 229 9.76 -18.25 5.55
CA ARG A 229 8.59 -18.55 6.38
C ARG A 229 7.33 -17.99 5.74
N LYS A 230 6.24 -18.75 5.82
CA LYS A 230 4.89 -18.29 5.46
C LYS A 230 4.33 -17.44 6.60
N MET A 231 3.71 -16.33 6.24
CA MET A 231 3.10 -15.37 7.14
C MET A 231 1.82 -14.78 6.53
N SER A 232 0.97 -14.25 7.39
CA SER A 232 -0.19 -13.46 7.02
C SER A 232 0.26 -12.13 6.40
N PHE A 233 -0.66 -11.48 5.68
CA PHE A 233 -0.39 -10.15 5.13
C PHE A 233 -0.16 -9.11 6.24
N LYS A 234 -0.88 -9.21 7.36
CA LYS A 234 -0.70 -8.34 8.52
C LYS A 234 0.72 -8.44 9.10
N GLU A 235 1.21 -9.66 9.32
CA GLU A 235 2.60 -9.90 9.76
C GLU A 235 3.62 -9.39 8.73
N ALA A 236 3.31 -9.43 7.44
CA ALA A 236 4.20 -8.91 6.40
C ALA A 236 4.29 -7.37 6.33
N LEU A 237 3.31 -6.66 6.92
CA LEU A 237 3.35 -5.20 7.03
C LEU A 237 4.23 -4.74 8.20
N GLU A 238 4.41 -5.58 9.23
CA GLU A 238 5.16 -5.29 10.47
C GLU A 238 6.68 -5.35 10.27
#